data_AF-A0A525JBX9-F1
#
_entry.id   AF-A0A525JBX9-F1
#
_cell.length_a   1.000
_cell.length_b   1.000
_cell.length_c   1.000
_cell.angle_alpha   90.00
_cell.angle_beta   90.00
_cell.angle_gamma   90.00
#
_symmetry.space_group_name_H-M   'P 1'
#
loop_
_entity.id
_entity.type
_entity.pdbx_description
1 polymer ?
#
loop_
_entity_poly.entity_id
_entity_poly.type
_entity_poly.pdbx_seq_one_letter_code
_entity_poly.pdbx_strand_id
1 'polypeptide(L)'
;MKRAKVLFGSFRRGEANDPEIFVASLAAVLGEYPVGVIEFVTDPRTGLARTLSFIPTIKEVSDACDEQMKPLRRQSAEKARRADSVKEQLPVLDPEAQARVRDGLVELASFLKKMGSKI
;
A
#
# COMPACT_ATOMS: atom_id res chain seq x y z
N MET A 1 -6.95 -14.55 -6.45
CA MET A 1 -7.27 -15.99 -6.20
C MET A 1 -6.07 -16.95 -6.23
N LYS A 2 -4.95 -16.67 -6.94
CA LYS A 2 -3.78 -17.57 -7.00
C LYS A 2 -3.06 -17.80 -5.65
N ARG A 3 -2.96 -16.75 -4.81
CA ARG A 3 -2.24 -16.81 -3.51
C ARG A 3 -2.94 -17.65 -2.44
N ALA A 4 -4.27 -17.63 -2.37
CA ALA A 4 -5.03 -18.50 -1.47
C ALA A 4 -4.75 -19.99 -1.74
N LYS A 5 -4.66 -20.38 -3.02
CA LYS A 5 -4.29 -21.75 -3.42
C LYS A 5 -2.86 -22.12 -3.05
N VAL A 6 -1.91 -21.18 -3.16
CA VAL A 6 -0.52 -21.40 -2.75
C VAL A 6 -0.42 -21.64 -1.24
N LEU A 7 -1.11 -20.81 -0.44
CA LEU A 7 -1.12 -20.98 1.01
C LEU A 7 -1.76 -22.32 1.41
N PHE A 8 -2.95 -22.63 0.89
CA PHE A 8 -3.62 -23.90 1.18
C PHE A 8 -2.82 -25.11 0.72
N GLY A 9 -2.20 -25.04 -0.48
CA GLY A 9 -1.36 -26.10 -1.03
C GLY A 9 -0.05 -26.33 -0.28
N SER A 10 0.30 -25.48 0.69
CA SER A 10 1.49 -25.66 1.55
C SER A 10 1.25 -26.63 2.71
N PHE A 11 0.01 -27.04 2.96
CA PHE A 11 -0.39 -27.93 4.05
C PHE A 11 -0.83 -29.31 3.53
N ARG A 12 -0.95 -30.29 4.44
CA ARG A 12 -1.26 -31.67 4.07
C ARG A 12 -2.70 -31.80 3.55
N ARG A 13 -2.87 -32.73 2.62
CA ARG A 13 -4.17 -33.04 2.01
C ARG A 13 -5.12 -33.64 3.07
N GLY A 14 -6.30 -33.05 3.25
CA GLY A 14 -7.34 -33.54 4.16
C GLY A 14 -7.54 -32.74 5.46
N GLU A 15 -6.77 -31.66 5.67
CA GLU A 15 -6.93 -30.81 6.86
C GLU A 15 -8.13 -29.85 6.79
N ALA A 16 -8.71 -29.63 5.61
CA ALA A 16 -9.93 -28.83 5.44
C ALA A 16 -11.14 -29.72 5.15
N ASN A 17 -12.27 -29.39 5.79
CA ASN A 17 -13.54 -30.10 5.65
C ASN A 17 -14.14 -29.89 4.23
N ASP A 18 -14.10 -28.65 3.74
CA ASP A 18 -14.42 -28.28 2.35
C ASP A 18 -13.31 -27.37 1.81
N PRO A 19 -12.39 -27.89 0.97
CA PRO A 19 -11.31 -27.11 0.39
C PRO A 19 -11.75 -25.93 -0.49
N GLU A 20 -12.88 -26.06 -1.19
CA GLU A 20 -13.35 -25.04 -2.12
C GLU A 20 -13.91 -23.84 -1.37
N ILE A 21 -14.74 -24.11 -0.37
CA ILE A 21 -15.28 -23.07 0.53
C ILE A 21 -14.13 -22.41 1.29
N PHE A 22 -13.18 -23.18 1.81
CA PHE A 22 -12.04 -22.62 2.55
C PHE A 22 -11.21 -21.67 1.68
N VAL A 23 -10.86 -22.07 0.46
CA VAL A 23 -10.10 -21.22 -0.48
C VAL A 23 -10.88 -19.97 -0.86
N ALA A 24 -12.21 -20.07 -1.03
CA ALA A 24 -13.07 -18.92 -1.30
C ALA A 24 -13.07 -17.93 -0.13
N SER A 25 -13.26 -18.41 1.10
CA SER A 25 -13.19 -17.58 2.32
C SER A 25 -11.83 -16.90 2.49
N LEU A 26 -10.75 -17.65 2.27
CA LEU A 26 -9.38 -17.12 2.34
C LEU A 26 -9.16 -15.99 1.35
N ALA A 27 -9.67 -16.15 0.13
CA ALA A 27 -9.50 -15.13 -0.88
C ALA A 27 -10.40 -13.91 -0.68
N ALA A 28 -11.58 -14.06 -0.07
CA ALA A 28 -12.39 -12.94 0.35
C ALA A 28 -11.64 -12.07 1.38
N VAL A 29 -11.10 -12.70 2.43
CA VAL A 29 -10.33 -11.99 3.47
C VAL A 29 -9.06 -11.37 2.91
N LEU A 30 -8.25 -12.13 2.15
CA LEU A 30 -7.02 -11.59 1.54
C LEU A 30 -7.32 -10.42 0.60
N GLY A 31 -8.50 -10.40 -0.04
CA GLY A 31 -8.91 -9.33 -0.95
C GLY A 31 -9.06 -7.95 -0.29
N GLU A 32 -9.17 -7.89 1.03
CA GLU A 32 -9.25 -6.63 1.79
C GLU A 32 -7.88 -5.96 2.00
N TYR A 33 -6.79 -6.68 1.74
CA TYR A 33 -5.44 -6.23 2.05
C TYR A 33 -4.64 -5.84 0.79
N PRO A 34 -3.65 -4.94 0.90
CA PRO A 34 -2.77 -4.59 -0.22
C PRO A 34 -1.99 -5.81 -0.73
N VAL A 35 -1.70 -5.83 -2.05
CA VAL A 35 -1.00 -6.95 -2.70
C VAL A 35 0.29 -7.33 -1.98
N GLY A 36 1.14 -6.37 -1.60
CA GLY A 36 2.40 -6.67 -0.90
C GLY A 36 2.22 -7.40 0.44
N VAL A 37 1.14 -7.11 1.18
CA VAL A 37 0.80 -7.81 2.43
C VAL A 37 0.38 -9.24 2.14
N ILE A 38 -0.51 -9.43 1.15
CA ILE A 38 -0.95 -10.75 0.71
C ILE A 38 0.26 -11.60 0.30
N GLU A 39 1.17 -11.04 -0.49
CA GLU A 39 2.35 -11.76 -0.97
C GLU A 39 3.27 -12.19 0.17
N PHE A 40 3.50 -11.32 1.15
CA PHE A 40 4.33 -11.64 2.31
C PHE A 40 3.72 -12.74 3.19
N VAL A 41 2.43 -12.62 3.50
CA VAL A 41 1.72 -13.56 4.40
C VAL A 41 1.52 -14.94 3.77
N THR A 42 1.39 -14.99 2.44
CA THR A 42 1.18 -16.25 1.69
C THR A 42 2.47 -16.85 1.12
N ASP A 43 3.62 -16.19 1.20
CA ASP A 43 4.90 -16.77 0.75
C ASP A 43 5.37 -17.85 1.75
N PRO A 44 5.65 -19.08 1.30
CA PRO A 44 6.07 -20.16 2.19
C PRO A 44 7.43 -19.93 2.88
N ARG A 45 8.24 -18.96 2.41
CA ARG A 45 9.55 -18.62 2.97
C ARG A 45 9.49 -17.56 4.08
N THR A 46 8.38 -16.83 4.20
CA THR A 46 8.26 -15.70 5.14
C THR A 46 6.96 -15.69 5.93
N GLY A 47 5.87 -16.19 5.34
CA GLY A 47 4.52 -16.10 5.87
C GLY A 47 4.06 -17.30 6.69
N LEU A 48 2.74 -17.52 6.71
CA LEU A 48 2.09 -18.46 7.64
C LEU A 48 2.54 -19.91 7.47
N ALA A 49 2.81 -20.35 6.24
CA ALA A 49 3.30 -21.70 5.98
C ALA A 49 4.73 -21.96 6.51
N ARG A 50 5.49 -20.92 6.86
CA ARG A 50 6.80 -21.07 7.52
C ARG A 50 6.67 -21.31 9.02
N THR A 51 5.62 -20.77 9.65
CA THR A 51 5.49 -20.72 11.11
C THR A 51 4.49 -21.74 11.65
N LEU A 52 3.49 -22.12 10.85
CA LEU A 52 2.43 -23.03 11.26
C LEU A 52 2.65 -24.44 10.73
N SER A 53 2.35 -25.43 11.57
CA SER A 53 2.41 -26.85 11.20
C SER A 53 1.10 -27.39 10.63
N PHE A 54 0.00 -26.67 10.85
CA PHE A 54 -1.36 -27.03 10.45
C PHE A 54 -2.01 -25.88 9.68
N ILE A 55 -3.08 -26.19 8.94
CA ILE A 55 -3.85 -25.18 8.21
C ILE A 55 -4.30 -24.05 9.15
N PRO A 56 -4.01 -22.78 8.80
CA PRO A 56 -4.48 -21.66 9.58
C PRO A 56 -5.99 -21.50 9.48
N THR A 57 -6.58 -21.05 10.57
CA THR A 57 -7.95 -20.53 10.56
C THR A 57 -8.03 -19.22 9.77
N ILE A 58 -9.22 -18.87 9.28
CA ILE A 58 -9.45 -17.59 8.61
C ILE A 58 -9.09 -16.40 9.52
N LYS A 59 -9.32 -16.55 10.83
CA LYS A 59 -8.93 -15.56 11.84
C LYS A 59 -7.41 -15.36 11.87
N GLU A 60 -6.64 -16.43 11.93
CA GLU A 60 -5.17 -16.34 11.96
C GLU A 60 -4.61 -15.70 10.68
N VAL A 61 -5.24 -15.94 9.53
CA VAL A 61 -4.89 -15.27 8.28
C VAL A 61 -5.12 -13.76 8.37
N SER A 62 -6.28 -13.34 8.89
CA SER A 62 -6.62 -11.92 9.10
C SER A 62 -5.66 -11.26 10.09
N ASP A 63 -5.40 -11.90 11.23
CA ASP A 63 -4.50 -11.40 12.27
C ASP A 63 -3.07 -11.20 11.72
N ALA A 64 -2.57 -12.15 10.91
CA ALA A 64 -1.26 -12.04 10.28
C ALA A 64 -1.19 -10.90 9.24
N CYS A 65 -2.26 -10.69 8.47
CA CYS A 65 -2.34 -9.58 7.53
C CYS A 65 -2.38 -8.23 8.26
N ASP A 66 -3.14 -8.14 9.34
CA ASP A 66 -3.22 -6.93 10.17
C ASP A 66 -1.89 -6.61 10.86
N GLU A 67 -1.16 -7.62 11.33
CA GLU A 67 0.18 -7.44 11.91
C GLU A 67 1.13 -6.81 10.88
N GLN A 68 1.14 -7.31 9.65
CA GLN A 68 1.95 -6.75 8.56
C GLN A 68 1.48 -5.36 8.11
N MET A 69 0.21 -5.03 8.33
CA MET A 69 -0.34 -3.73 8.01
C MET A 69 0.02 -2.65 9.04
N LYS A 70 0.38 -3.02 10.29
CA LYS A 70 0.77 -2.07 11.35
C LYS A 70 1.90 -1.10 10.95
N PRO A 71 3.05 -1.53 10.40
CA PRO A 71 4.10 -0.61 9.97
C PRO A 71 3.63 0.33 8.85
N LEU A 72 2.81 -0.17 7.91
CA LEU A 72 2.25 0.64 6.83
C LEU A 72 1.30 1.71 7.36
N ARG A 73 0.42 1.35 8.30
CA ARG A 73 -0.50 2.29 8.99
C ARG A 73 0.27 3.34 9.79
N ARG A 74 1.38 2.97 10.44
CA ARG A 74 2.25 3.92 11.15
C ARG A 74 2.89 4.92 10.18
N GLN A 75 3.47 4.44 9.09
CA GLN A 75 4.11 5.31 8.09
C GLN A 75 3.11 6.25 7.42
N SER A 76 1.89 5.79 7.10
CA SER A 76 0.86 6.65 6.53
C SER A 76 0.40 7.73 7.51
N ALA A 77 0.24 7.39 8.80
CA ALA A 77 -0.13 8.35 9.83
C ALA A 77 0.97 9.40 10.04
N GLU A 78 2.24 9.01 10.03
CA GLU A 78 3.37 9.93 10.12
C GLU A 78 3.46 10.86 8.91
N LYS A 79 3.27 10.32 7.69
CA LYS A 79 3.25 11.14 6.47
C LYS A 79 2.08 12.13 6.47
N ALA A 80 0.90 11.72 6.93
CA ALA A 80 -0.25 12.61 7.05
C ALA A 80 0.04 13.76 8.02
N ARG A 81 0.58 13.46 9.22
CA ARG A 81 0.99 14.49 10.19
C ARG A 81 2.02 15.45 9.62
N ARG A 82 3.04 14.95 8.92
CA ARG A 82 4.04 15.79 8.24
C ARG A 82 3.41 16.66 7.16
N ALA A 83 2.49 16.12 6.36
CA ALA A 83 1.80 16.88 5.32
C ALA A 83 0.95 18.02 5.91
N ASP A 84 0.27 17.76 7.03
CA ASP A 84 -0.49 18.80 7.74
C ASP A 84 0.43 19.87 8.33
N SER A 85 1.55 19.48 8.96
CA SER A 85 2.55 20.45 9.44
C SER A 85 3.15 21.30 8.31
N VAL A 86 3.38 20.73 7.13
CA VAL A 86 3.89 21.47 5.96
C VAL A 86 2.85 22.45 5.41
N LYS A 87 1.57 22.05 5.36
CA LYS A 87 0.46 22.96 4.97
C LYS A 87 0.35 24.14 5.92
N GLU A 88 0.51 23.90 7.22
CA GLU A 88 0.42 24.94 8.24
C GLU A 88 1.65 25.86 8.27
N GLN A 89 2.82 25.36 7.87
CA GLN A 89 4.06 26.13 7.77
C GLN A 89 4.24 26.85 6.43
N LEU A 90 3.39 26.62 5.43
CA LEU A 90 3.45 27.34 4.17
C LEU A 90 3.23 28.84 4.46
N PRO A 91 4.21 29.71 4.14
CA PRO A 91 4.02 31.13 4.35
C PRO A 91 2.84 31.59 3.51
N VAL A 92 1.88 32.27 4.14
CA VAL A 92 0.84 32.99 3.42
C VAL A 92 1.56 34.09 2.63
N LEU A 93 1.75 33.85 1.33
CA LEU A 93 2.32 34.86 0.44
C LEU A 93 1.36 36.05 0.44
N ASP A 94 1.87 37.22 0.81
CA ASP A 94 1.11 38.45 0.62
C ASP A 94 0.78 38.63 -0.88
N PRO A 95 -0.25 39.42 -1.21
CA PRO A 95 -0.68 39.62 -2.60
C PRO A 95 0.44 40.13 -3.52
N GLU A 96 1.42 40.86 -2.98
CA GLU A 96 2.53 41.42 -3.74
C GLU A 96 3.57 40.34 -4.08
N ALA A 97 3.89 39.46 -3.15
CA ALA A 97 4.73 38.30 -3.34
C ALA A 97 4.10 37.31 -4.35
N GLN A 98 2.78 37.12 -4.30
CA GLN A 98 2.06 36.33 -5.30
C GLN A 98 2.16 36.92 -6.70
N ALA A 99 2.05 38.25 -6.82
CA ALA A 99 2.20 38.94 -8.10
C ALA A 99 3.63 38.76 -8.66
N ARG A 100 4.68 38.94 -7.84
CA ARG A 100 6.08 38.74 -8.28
C ARG A 100 6.34 37.31 -8.77
N VAL A 101 5.84 36.30 -8.07
CA VAL A 101 6.00 34.88 -8.45
C VAL A 101 5.26 34.58 -9.75
N ARG A 102 4.01 35.06 -9.89
CA ARG A 102 3.23 34.92 -11.12
C ARG A 102 3.93 35.56 -12.30
N ASP A 103 4.39 36.79 -12.15
CA ASP A 103 4.98 37.56 -13.23
C ASP A 103 6.31 36.93 -13.68
N GLY A 104 7.13 36.44 -12.74
CA GLY A 104 8.34 35.68 -13.05
C GLY A 104 8.07 34.34 -13.75
N LEU A 105 6.99 33.63 -13.38
CA LEU A 105 6.57 32.40 -14.08
C LEU A 105 6.14 32.67 -15.53
N VAL A 106 5.44 33.79 -15.78
CA VAL A 106 5.04 34.21 -17.12
C VAL A 106 6.27 34.56 -17.97
N GLU A 107 7.25 35.24 -17.39
CA GLU A 107 8.50 35.59 -18.07
C GLU A 107 9.31 34.33 -18.44
N LEU A 108 9.43 33.38 -17.50
CA LEU A 108 10.12 32.11 -17.73
C LEU A 108 9.43 31.28 -18.82
N ALA A 109 8.09 31.19 -18.80
CA ALA A 109 7.32 30.50 -19.84
C ALA A 109 7.52 31.14 -21.22
N SER A 110 7.60 32.47 -21.26
CA SER A 110 7.85 33.25 -22.48
C SER A 110 9.27 33.00 -23.02
N PHE A 111 10.26 32.91 -22.13
CA PHE A 111 11.65 32.61 -22.46
C PHE A 111 11.80 31.19 -23.01
N LEU A 112 11.21 30.19 -22.36
CA LEU A 112 11.21 28.80 -22.82
C LEU A 112 10.54 28.66 -24.20
N LYS A 113 9.42 29.36 -24.43
CA LYS A 113 8.74 29.39 -25.74
C LYS A 113 9.63 30.00 -26.84
N LYS A 114 10.38 31.05 -26.53
CA LYS A 114 11.35 31.66 -27.47
C LYS A 114 12.54 30.75 -27.77
N MET A 115 13.03 29.99 -26.78
CA MET A 115 14.13 29.03 -26.99
C MET A 115 13.68 27.80 -27.79
N GLY A 116 12.48 27.27 -27.52
CA GLY A 116 11.93 26.11 -28.24
C GLY A 116 11.53 26.40 -29.69
N SER A 117 11.44 27.66 -30.10
CA SER A 117 11.10 28.06 -31.48
C SER A 117 12.33 28.26 -32.39
N LYS A 118 13.54 28.03 -31.86
CA LYS A 118 14.84 28.18 -32.57
C LYS A 118 15.54 26.85 -32.89
N ILE A 119 14.83 25.73 -32.76
CA ILE A 119 15.24 24.37 -33.19
C ILE A 119 14.27 23.92 -34.26
#